data_AF-A0A453GD68-F1
#
_entry.id   AF-A0A453GD68-F1
#
_cell.length_a   1.000
_cell.length_b   1.000
_cell.length_c   1.000
_cell.angle_alpha   90.00
_cell.angle_beta   90.00
_cell.angle_gamma   90.00
#
_symmetry.space_group_name_H-M   'P 1'
#
loop_
_entity.id
_entity.type
_entity.pdbx_description
1 polymer ?
#
loop_
_entity_poly.entity_id
_entity_poly.type
_entity_poly.pdbx_seq_one_letter_code
_entity_poly.pdbx_strand_id
1 'polypeptide(L)'
;VIWSGGTSLLDDLLSPVTYLSKSGPDDAELAAFILKWISDFRGGLCEADLPELDEFLTNVMLLLSSLIEKHSESIIAERPDELMVSTEKDVLTVTSCLLAANAYAEWVPVVHLVKHGLVKRCESLLHLSRFQTYALKFFKILCQRRRPLTVAKDYDDAMSHVFEILMSISQDSLTKVAACSDFSSERELNVAEGICDCLFTLVSSNMQCIIADTIKTSCFLRQMLEYYQHYKIALHFQSLPFWLMVLTEGPKEFFLAADPADVASSAGTNSAEKGNIGTFLFFSDDICSVILDISFKRMLKTPATILPNSLELWSDELHGKNGFIQYHSRLLDLIKYIAYRRPILAASKAAHRINSVTGDASTVSPPPK
;
A
#
# COMPACT_ATOMS: atom_id res chain seq x y z
N VAL A 1 14.20 14.02 -29.00
CA VAL A 1 13.73 14.24 -30.39
C VAL A 1 12.20 14.27 -30.48
N ILE A 2 11.47 13.29 -29.91
CA ILE A 2 10.00 13.30 -29.95
C ILE A 2 9.41 14.46 -29.13
N TRP A 3 9.79 14.58 -27.85
CA TRP A 3 9.34 15.69 -27.00
C TRP A 3 9.81 17.08 -27.45
N SER A 4 10.90 17.17 -28.23
CA SER A 4 11.37 18.43 -28.82
C SER A 4 10.55 18.89 -30.04
N GLY A 5 9.71 18.01 -30.59
CA GLY A 5 8.81 18.33 -31.70
C GLY A 5 7.47 18.93 -31.27
N GLY A 6 7.23 19.08 -29.96
CA GLY A 6 5.97 19.59 -29.42
C GLY A 6 4.83 18.57 -29.38
N THR A 7 3.68 19.00 -28.88
CA THR A 7 2.47 18.16 -28.70
C THR A 7 1.93 17.63 -30.02
N SER A 8 2.00 18.41 -31.10
CA SER A 8 1.53 17.98 -32.43
C SER A 8 2.25 16.73 -32.95
N LEU A 9 3.55 16.59 -32.70
CA LEU A 9 4.30 15.40 -33.12
C LEU A 9 3.92 14.17 -32.29
N LEU A 10 3.54 14.36 -31.03
CA LEU A 10 3.04 13.28 -30.17
C LEU A 10 1.67 12.79 -30.64
N ASP A 11 0.77 13.71 -31.00
CA ASP A 11 -0.55 13.40 -31.54
C ASP A 11 -0.46 12.69 -32.91
N ASP A 12 0.42 13.18 -33.79
CA ASP A 12 0.70 12.56 -35.08
C ASP A 12 1.23 11.12 -34.93
N LEU A 13 2.01 10.86 -33.88
CA LEU A 13 2.57 9.53 -33.61
C LEU A 13 1.56 8.59 -32.97
N LEU A 14 0.56 9.10 -32.27
CA LEU A 14 -0.44 8.29 -31.58
C LEU A 14 -1.38 7.55 -32.56
N SER A 15 -1.71 8.17 -33.70
CA SER A 15 -2.55 7.56 -34.73
C SER A 15 -1.95 6.28 -35.33
N PRO A 16 -0.68 6.28 -35.80
CA PRO A 16 0.03 5.06 -36.20
C PRO A 16 0.12 4.00 -35.10
N VAL A 17 0.40 4.41 -33.86
CA VAL A 17 0.50 3.47 -32.72
C VAL A 17 -0.85 2.80 -32.44
N THR A 18 -1.94 3.56 -32.49
CA THR A 18 -3.30 3.05 -32.33
C THR A 18 -3.72 2.13 -33.47
N TYR A 19 -3.23 2.39 -34.69
CA TYR A 19 -3.47 1.50 -35.82
C TYR A 19 -2.70 0.20 -35.66
N LEU A 20 -1.41 0.27 -35.31
CA LEU A 20 -0.54 -0.87 -35.06
C LEU A 20 -1.14 -1.81 -34.01
N SER A 21 -1.63 -1.26 -32.90
CA SER A 21 -2.15 -2.04 -31.78
C SER A 21 -3.41 -2.89 -32.10
N LYS A 22 -4.04 -2.70 -33.27
CA LYS A 22 -5.24 -3.45 -33.67
C LYS A 22 -4.93 -4.74 -34.43
N SER A 23 -3.72 -4.89 -34.96
CA SER A 23 -3.34 -5.97 -35.87
C SER A 23 -3.19 -7.34 -35.18
N GLY A 24 -2.74 -7.38 -33.93
CA GLY A 24 -2.58 -8.61 -33.17
C GLY A 24 -1.82 -8.38 -31.84
N PRO A 25 -1.61 -9.43 -31.03
CA PRO A 25 -0.92 -9.33 -29.74
C PRO A 25 0.52 -8.80 -29.87
N ASP A 26 1.32 -9.32 -30.81
CA ASP A 26 2.72 -8.90 -30.99
C ASP A 26 2.82 -7.39 -31.35
N ASP A 27 1.92 -6.91 -32.23
CA ASP A 27 1.87 -5.50 -32.62
C ASP A 27 1.33 -4.61 -31.49
N ALA A 28 0.38 -5.11 -30.69
CA ALA A 28 -0.13 -4.43 -29.49
C ALA A 28 0.94 -4.33 -28.40
N GLU A 29 1.76 -5.37 -28.24
CA GLU A 29 2.92 -5.37 -27.35
C GLU A 29 3.92 -4.28 -27.78
N LEU A 30 4.25 -4.23 -29.08
CA LEU A 30 5.13 -3.19 -29.63
C LEU A 30 4.55 -1.79 -29.44
N ALA A 31 3.24 -1.61 -29.66
CA ALA A 31 2.56 -0.35 -29.39
C ALA A 31 2.69 0.07 -27.92
N ALA A 32 2.51 -0.86 -26.97
CA ALA A 32 2.71 -0.59 -25.55
C ALA A 32 4.16 -0.21 -25.21
N PHE A 33 5.15 -0.85 -25.83
CA PHE A 33 6.55 -0.46 -25.68
C PHE A 33 6.84 0.94 -26.20
N ILE A 34 6.28 1.31 -27.36
CA ILE A 34 6.40 2.67 -27.90
C ILE A 34 5.79 3.68 -26.92
N LEU A 35 4.61 3.41 -26.38
CA LEU A 35 3.96 4.29 -25.40
C LEU A 35 4.79 4.44 -24.12
N LYS A 36 5.34 3.33 -23.60
CA LYS A 36 6.27 3.36 -22.46
C LYS A 36 7.50 4.20 -22.79
N TRP A 37 8.09 3.99 -23.95
CA TRP A 37 9.28 4.71 -24.40
C TRP A 37 9.02 6.22 -24.51
N ILE A 38 7.85 6.64 -25.00
CA ILE A 38 7.47 8.06 -24.98
C ILE A 38 7.50 8.61 -23.55
N SER A 39 6.90 7.89 -22.59
CA SER A 39 6.89 8.28 -21.18
C SER A 39 8.29 8.37 -20.58
N ASP A 40 9.14 7.36 -20.79
CA ASP A 40 10.50 7.28 -20.23
C ASP A 40 11.38 8.46 -20.68
N PHE A 41 11.16 8.97 -21.90
CA PHE A 41 11.96 10.05 -22.49
C PHE A 41 11.39 11.45 -22.24
N ARG A 42 10.36 11.60 -21.39
CA ARG A 42 9.74 12.88 -21.02
C ARG A 42 10.72 13.89 -20.40
N GLY A 43 11.81 13.40 -19.79
CA GLY A 43 12.85 14.16 -19.07
C GLY A 43 12.69 15.69 -19.02
N GLY A 44 12.20 16.22 -17.89
CA GLY A 44 12.31 17.66 -17.56
C GLY A 44 11.07 18.54 -17.76
N LEU A 45 9.92 18.02 -18.21
CA LEU A 45 8.69 18.81 -18.32
C LEU A 45 8.11 19.17 -16.93
N CYS A 46 7.76 20.45 -16.74
CA CYS A 46 7.15 20.96 -15.52
C CYS A 46 5.65 20.62 -15.48
N GLU A 47 5.04 20.62 -14.29
CA GLU A 47 3.59 20.40 -14.14
C GLU A 47 2.75 21.42 -14.93
N ALA A 48 3.31 22.60 -15.24
CA ALA A 48 2.68 23.65 -16.03
C ALA A 48 2.40 23.26 -17.49
N ASP A 49 3.12 22.27 -18.04
CA ASP A 49 3.00 21.85 -19.44
C ASP A 49 1.94 20.74 -19.65
N LEU A 50 1.34 20.26 -18.56
CA LEU A 50 0.32 19.19 -18.58
C LEU A 50 -1.01 19.56 -19.28
N PRO A 51 -1.53 20.80 -19.20
CA PRO A 51 -2.79 21.15 -19.87
C PRO A 51 -2.72 21.03 -21.39
N GLU A 52 -1.54 21.28 -21.99
CA GLU A 52 -1.33 21.16 -23.43
C GLU A 52 -1.31 19.70 -23.91
N LEU A 53 -1.15 18.75 -22.98
CA LEU A 53 -1.09 17.31 -23.24
C LEU A 53 -2.42 16.60 -22.94
N ASP A 54 -3.49 17.30 -22.56
CA ASP A 54 -4.72 16.66 -22.06
C ASP A 54 -5.35 15.71 -23.09
N GLU A 55 -5.41 16.11 -24.36
CA GLU A 55 -5.93 15.26 -25.45
C GLU A 55 -5.03 14.04 -25.71
N PHE A 56 -3.71 14.28 -25.85
CA PHE A 56 -2.73 13.21 -26.01
C PHE A 56 -2.82 12.18 -24.88
N LEU A 57 -2.81 12.65 -23.63
CA LEU A 57 -2.90 11.79 -22.44
C LEU A 57 -4.21 11.03 -22.40
N THR A 58 -5.33 11.69 -22.71
CA THR A 58 -6.65 11.03 -22.77
C THR A 58 -6.61 9.86 -23.74
N ASN A 59 -6.08 10.07 -24.94
CA ASN A 59 -6.00 9.04 -25.95
C ASN A 59 -5.04 7.89 -25.56
N VAL A 60 -3.90 8.19 -24.94
CA VAL A 60 -2.99 7.16 -24.41
C VAL A 60 -3.66 6.34 -23.30
N MET A 61 -4.34 6.97 -22.34
CA MET A 61 -5.02 6.28 -21.24
C MET A 61 -6.13 5.37 -21.75
N LEU A 62 -6.92 5.84 -22.71
CA LEU A 62 -7.98 5.05 -23.34
C LEU A 62 -7.40 3.86 -24.13
N LEU A 63 -6.31 4.08 -24.86
CA LEU A 63 -5.63 3.03 -25.63
C LEU A 63 -5.09 1.94 -24.70
N LEU A 64 -4.32 2.31 -23.67
CA LEU A 64 -3.80 1.35 -22.69
C LEU A 64 -4.92 0.59 -21.98
N SER A 65 -5.98 1.28 -21.59
CA SER A 65 -7.14 0.68 -20.93
C SER A 65 -7.84 -0.34 -21.82
N SER A 66 -8.00 -0.02 -23.11
CA SER A 66 -8.62 -0.91 -24.11
C SER A 66 -7.76 -2.14 -24.39
N LEU A 67 -6.43 -1.98 -24.49
CA LEU A 67 -5.52 -3.10 -24.71
C LEU A 67 -5.49 -4.05 -23.51
N ILE A 68 -5.42 -3.50 -22.29
CA ILE A 68 -5.49 -4.30 -21.06
C ILE A 68 -6.78 -5.12 -21.03
N GLU A 69 -7.93 -4.49 -21.26
CA GLU A 69 -9.23 -5.16 -21.23
C GLU A 69 -9.28 -6.29 -22.27
N LYS A 70 -9.05 -5.97 -23.55
CA LYS A 70 -9.13 -6.92 -24.65
C LYS A 70 -8.25 -8.16 -24.44
N HIS A 71 -6.99 -7.95 -24.09
CA HIS A 71 -6.04 -9.07 -23.94
C HIS A 71 -6.23 -9.82 -22.62
N SER A 72 -6.71 -9.16 -21.55
CA SER A 72 -7.05 -9.85 -20.30
C SER A 72 -8.30 -10.73 -20.44
N GLU A 73 -9.32 -10.27 -21.15
CA GLU A 73 -10.53 -11.06 -21.43
C GLU A 73 -10.22 -12.29 -22.28
N SER A 74 -9.33 -12.15 -23.28
CA SER A 74 -8.83 -13.28 -24.09
C SER A 74 -8.20 -14.37 -23.21
N ILE A 75 -7.37 -13.97 -22.24
CA ILE A 75 -6.71 -14.90 -21.30
C ILE A 75 -7.73 -15.59 -20.38
N ILE A 76 -8.77 -14.88 -19.94
CA ILE A 76 -9.79 -15.45 -19.03
C ILE A 76 -10.72 -16.41 -19.78
N ALA A 77 -11.00 -16.17 -21.06
CA ALA A 77 -11.94 -16.94 -21.87
C ALA A 77 -11.43 -18.31 -22.36
N GLU A 78 -10.22 -18.70 -21.95
CA GLU A 78 -9.46 -19.75 -22.61
C GLU A 78 -9.94 -21.19 -22.32
N ARG A 79 -9.91 -22.05 -23.36
CA ARG A 79 -10.22 -23.50 -23.32
C ARG A 79 -8.94 -24.33 -23.58
N PRO A 80 -8.80 -25.52 -22.97
CA PRO A 80 -7.51 -26.21 -22.85
C PRO A 80 -6.86 -26.74 -24.15
N ASP A 81 -7.55 -26.83 -25.28
CA ASP A 81 -7.11 -27.73 -26.37
C ASP A 81 -6.30 -27.09 -27.53
N GLU A 82 -6.28 -25.77 -27.74
CA GLU A 82 -5.57 -25.17 -28.92
C GLU A 82 -4.80 -23.85 -28.67
N LEU A 83 -4.90 -23.18 -27.50
CA LEU A 83 -4.53 -21.75 -27.36
C LEU A 83 -3.24 -21.39 -26.58
N MET A 84 -2.41 -22.34 -26.13
CA MET A 84 -1.26 -22.03 -25.25
C MET A 84 -0.30 -20.94 -25.77
N VAL A 85 -0.06 -20.87 -27.08
CA VAL A 85 0.87 -19.87 -27.68
C VAL A 85 0.21 -18.49 -27.81
N SER A 86 -1.10 -18.41 -28.08
CA SER A 86 -1.82 -17.14 -28.17
C SER A 86 -1.97 -16.48 -26.80
N THR A 87 -2.21 -17.25 -25.74
CA THR A 87 -2.27 -16.70 -24.37
C THR A 87 -0.92 -16.25 -23.87
N GLU A 88 0.18 -16.91 -24.24
CA GLU A 88 1.51 -16.41 -23.88
C GLU A 88 1.75 -15.01 -24.46
N LYS A 89 1.38 -14.80 -25.73
CA LYS A 89 1.47 -13.49 -26.39
C LYS A 89 0.54 -12.44 -25.78
N ASP A 90 -0.70 -12.81 -25.45
CA ASP A 90 -1.63 -11.92 -24.76
C ASP A 90 -1.09 -11.54 -23.37
N VAL A 91 -0.42 -12.46 -22.67
CA VAL A 91 0.20 -12.19 -21.36
C VAL A 91 1.36 -11.22 -21.49
N LEU A 92 2.22 -11.37 -22.50
CA LEU A 92 3.29 -10.43 -22.78
C LEU A 92 2.72 -9.05 -23.12
N THR A 93 1.65 -9.00 -23.91
CA THR A 93 0.95 -7.76 -24.28
C THR A 93 0.42 -7.03 -23.04
N VAL A 94 -0.31 -7.72 -22.15
CA VAL A 94 -0.82 -7.14 -20.90
C VAL A 94 0.32 -6.67 -20.00
N THR A 95 1.40 -7.45 -19.91
CA THR A 95 2.60 -7.07 -19.13
C THR A 95 3.23 -5.78 -19.67
N SER A 96 3.41 -5.67 -20.97
CA SER A 96 3.94 -4.47 -21.63
C SER A 96 3.02 -3.26 -21.46
N CYS A 97 1.70 -3.45 -21.50
CA CYS A 97 0.74 -2.40 -21.16
C CYS A 97 0.86 -1.93 -19.71
N LEU A 98 1.05 -2.85 -18.75
CA LEU A 98 1.28 -2.50 -17.34
C LEU A 98 2.61 -1.76 -17.14
N LEU A 99 3.67 -2.12 -17.88
CA LEU A 99 4.93 -1.39 -17.83
C LEU A 99 4.80 0.03 -18.38
N ALA A 100 4.01 0.23 -19.44
CA ALA A 100 3.66 1.54 -19.94
C ALA A 100 2.82 2.32 -18.91
N ALA A 101 1.77 1.70 -18.37
CA ALA A 101 0.92 2.30 -17.33
C ALA A 101 1.74 2.75 -16.11
N ASN A 102 2.69 1.93 -15.67
CA ASN A 102 3.64 2.28 -14.59
C ASN A 102 4.44 3.54 -14.93
N ALA A 103 4.98 3.64 -16.15
CA ALA A 103 5.76 4.80 -16.56
C ALA A 103 4.93 6.09 -16.59
N TYR A 104 3.68 6.02 -17.07
CA TYR A 104 2.77 7.18 -17.05
C TYR A 104 2.31 7.54 -15.63
N ALA A 105 2.10 6.55 -14.75
CA ALA A 105 1.68 6.79 -13.36
C ALA A 105 2.67 7.65 -12.56
N GLU A 106 3.95 7.66 -12.94
CA GLU A 106 4.99 8.43 -12.26
C GLU A 106 4.76 9.95 -12.34
N TRP A 107 4.08 10.44 -13.38
CA TRP A 107 3.98 11.88 -13.65
C TRP A 107 2.60 12.37 -14.09
N VAL A 108 1.75 11.52 -14.66
CA VAL A 108 0.38 11.90 -15.05
C VAL A 108 -0.45 12.21 -13.80
N PRO A 109 -1.32 13.25 -13.81
CA PRO A 109 -2.21 13.52 -12.70
C PRO A 109 -3.08 12.32 -12.33
N VAL A 110 -3.14 11.96 -11.05
CA VAL A 110 -3.90 10.79 -10.57
C VAL A 110 -5.38 10.88 -10.95
N VAL A 111 -5.95 12.10 -10.88
CA VAL A 111 -7.33 12.38 -11.29
C VAL A 111 -7.57 11.96 -12.74
N HIS A 112 -6.61 12.21 -13.63
CA HIS A 112 -6.69 11.85 -15.04
C HIS A 112 -6.64 10.32 -15.22
N LEU A 113 -5.73 9.64 -14.51
CA LEU A 113 -5.62 8.17 -14.52
C LEU A 113 -6.92 7.48 -14.07
N VAL A 114 -7.59 8.03 -13.04
CA VAL A 114 -8.88 7.52 -12.55
C VAL A 114 -9.99 7.80 -13.57
N LYS A 115 -10.11 9.05 -14.01
CA LYS A 115 -11.16 9.50 -14.94
C LYS A 115 -11.17 8.70 -16.25
N HIS A 116 -9.99 8.35 -16.76
CA HIS A 116 -9.85 7.63 -18.04
C HIS A 116 -9.70 6.11 -17.88
N GLY A 117 -10.05 5.57 -16.71
CA GLY A 117 -10.29 4.14 -16.51
C GLY A 117 -9.05 3.28 -16.31
N LEU A 118 -7.84 3.84 -16.37
CA LEU A 118 -6.61 3.05 -16.23
C LEU A 118 -6.48 2.44 -14.84
N VAL A 119 -6.85 3.18 -13.78
CA VAL A 119 -6.86 2.68 -12.40
C VAL A 119 -7.76 1.45 -12.26
N LYS A 120 -8.98 1.50 -12.82
CA LYS A 120 -9.93 0.39 -12.81
C LYS A 120 -9.42 -0.84 -13.57
N ARG A 121 -8.69 -0.63 -14.68
CA ARG A 121 -8.09 -1.73 -15.45
C ARG A 121 -6.93 -2.37 -14.70
N CYS A 122 -6.10 -1.57 -14.01
CA CYS A 122 -5.06 -2.09 -13.13
C CYS A 122 -5.64 -2.81 -11.90
N GLU A 123 -6.74 -2.34 -11.34
CA GLU A 123 -7.48 -3.00 -10.25
C GLU A 123 -7.90 -4.42 -10.64
N SER A 124 -8.55 -4.61 -11.80
CA SER A 124 -8.99 -5.94 -12.23
C SER A 124 -7.84 -6.95 -12.36
N LEU A 125 -6.63 -6.46 -12.65
CA LEU A 125 -5.43 -7.29 -12.77
C LEU A 125 -4.80 -7.66 -11.42
N LEU A 126 -5.16 -6.99 -10.31
CA LEU A 126 -4.69 -7.36 -8.96
C LEU A 126 -5.19 -8.74 -8.51
N HIS A 127 -6.33 -9.19 -9.04
CA HIS A 127 -6.88 -10.51 -8.73
C HIS A 127 -6.22 -11.64 -9.55
N LEU A 128 -5.49 -11.29 -10.63
CA LEU A 128 -4.82 -12.25 -11.50
C LEU A 128 -3.35 -12.42 -11.07
N SER A 129 -3.03 -13.60 -10.53
CA SER A 129 -1.70 -13.89 -9.96
C SER A 129 -0.52 -13.67 -10.92
N ARG A 130 -0.74 -13.74 -12.24
CA ARG A 130 0.29 -13.49 -13.27
C ARG A 130 0.68 -12.01 -13.38
N PHE A 131 -0.25 -11.09 -13.10
CA PHE A 131 -0.07 -9.66 -13.31
C PHE A 131 0.01 -8.86 -12.01
N GLN A 132 -0.35 -9.49 -10.89
CA GLN A 132 -0.48 -8.88 -9.59
C GLN A 132 0.74 -8.04 -9.18
N THR A 133 1.97 -8.51 -9.40
CA THR A 133 3.20 -7.75 -9.07
C THR A 133 3.32 -6.45 -9.87
N TYR A 134 3.01 -6.48 -11.17
CA TYR A 134 3.08 -5.31 -12.04
C TYR A 134 1.96 -4.31 -11.75
N ALA A 135 0.75 -4.82 -11.48
CA ALA A 135 -0.38 -4.00 -11.06
C ALA A 135 -0.13 -3.37 -9.68
N LEU A 136 0.44 -4.11 -8.73
CA LEU A 136 0.78 -3.58 -7.41
C LEU A 136 1.86 -2.49 -7.49
N LYS A 137 2.83 -2.62 -8.40
CA LYS A 137 3.80 -1.55 -8.69
C LYS A 137 3.11 -0.26 -9.14
N PHE A 138 2.07 -0.36 -9.97
CA PHE A 138 1.30 0.80 -10.42
C PHE A 138 0.68 1.54 -9.23
N PHE A 139 -0.01 0.80 -8.36
CA PHE A 139 -0.60 1.38 -7.15
C PHE A 139 0.45 1.94 -6.19
N LYS A 140 1.60 1.29 -6.03
CA LYS A 140 2.72 1.81 -5.23
C LYS A 140 3.20 3.18 -5.73
N ILE A 141 3.32 3.35 -7.05
CA ILE A 141 3.67 4.64 -7.65
C ILE A 141 2.61 5.70 -7.32
N LEU A 142 1.32 5.36 -7.42
CA LEU A 142 0.23 6.29 -7.06
C LEU A 142 0.27 6.69 -5.58
N CYS A 143 0.55 5.75 -4.67
CA CYS A 143 0.63 6.01 -3.24
C CYS A 143 1.76 6.99 -2.87
N GLN A 144 2.83 7.04 -3.68
CA GLN A 144 3.97 7.94 -3.50
C GLN A 144 3.73 9.35 -4.07
N ARG A 145 2.62 9.57 -4.78
CA ARG A 145 2.30 10.87 -5.37
C ARG A 145 1.99 11.86 -4.26
N ARG A 146 2.56 13.06 -4.42
CA ARG A 146 2.32 14.18 -3.52
C ARG A 146 1.01 14.85 -3.88
N ARG A 147 0.25 15.20 -2.84
CA ARG A 147 -0.99 15.98 -2.99
C ARG A 147 -0.70 17.34 -3.64
N PRO A 148 -1.33 17.67 -4.77
CA PRO A 148 -1.24 19.00 -5.38
C PRO A 148 -1.94 20.06 -4.53
N LEU A 149 -1.43 21.29 -4.52
CA LEU A 149 -2.01 22.40 -3.75
C LEU A 149 -3.28 22.98 -4.39
N THR A 150 -3.38 22.93 -5.73
CA THR A 150 -4.40 23.66 -6.51
C THR A 150 -5.67 22.86 -6.80
N VAL A 151 -5.56 21.53 -6.93
CA VAL A 151 -6.67 20.61 -7.25
C VAL A 151 -6.92 19.60 -6.13
N ALA A 152 -6.76 20.06 -4.89
CA ALA A 152 -6.77 19.26 -3.69
C ALA A 152 -7.99 18.33 -3.56
N LYS A 153 -9.21 18.84 -3.84
CA LYS A 153 -10.44 18.06 -3.66
C LYS A 153 -10.56 16.89 -4.66
N ASP A 154 -10.46 17.16 -5.95
CA ASP A 154 -10.57 16.12 -6.99
C ASP A 154 -9.45 15.07 -6.83
N TYR A 155 -8.27 15.52 -6.40
CA TYR A 155 -7.17 14.63 -6.06
C TYR A 155 -7.49 13.76 -4.83
N ASP A 156 -8.02 14.34 -3.76
CA ASP A 156 -8.40 13.59 -2.56
C ASP A 156 -9.53 12.58 -2.86
N ASP A 157 -10.48 12.91 -3.74
CA ASP A 157 -11.52 11.98 -4.21
C ASP A 157 -10.90 10.83 -5.03
N ALA A 158 -9.96 11.14 -5.93
CA ALA A 158 -9.24 10.12 -6.71
C ALA A 158 -8.38 9.21 -5.82
N MET A 159 -7.67 9.77 -4.84
CA MET A 159 -6.87 8.99 -3.87
C MET A 159 -7.76 8.18 -2.92
N SER A 160 -8.94 8.69 -2.56
CA SER A 160 -9.93 7.93 -1.79
C SER A 160 -10.37 6.68 -2.54
N HIS A 161 -10.59 6.78 -3.85
CA HIS A 161 -10.91 5.63 -4.68
C HIS A 161 -9.75 4.62 -4.74
N VAL A 162 -8.51 5.08 -4.92
CA VAL A 162 -7.31 4.23 -4.86
C VAL A 162 -7.19 3.52 -3.50
N PHE A 163 -7.46 4.24 -2.41
CA PHE A 163 -7.47 3.69 -1.07
C PHE A 163 -8.53 2.58 -0.90
N GLU A 164 -9.75 2.77 -1.41
CA GLU A 164 -10.81 1.76 -1.34
C GLU A 164 -10.41 0.47 -2.08
N ILE A 165 -9.77 0.59 -3.25
CA ILE A 165 -9.22 -0.56 -4.00
C ILE A 165 -8.19 -1.31 -3.15
N LEU A 166 -7.25 -0.59 -2.54
CA LEU A 166 -6.20 -1.18 -1.70
C LEU A 166 -6.75 -1.85 -0.44
N MET A 167 -7.76 -1.26 0.20
CA MET A 167 -8.47 -1.85 1.34
C MET A 167 -9.16 -3.16 0.96
N SER A 168 -9.81 -3.19 -0.21
CA SER A 168 -10.51 -4.38 -0.72
C SER A 168 -9.52 -5.52 -1.01
N ILE A 169 -8.46 -5.25 -1.79
CA ILE A 169 -7.47 -6.28 -2.13
C ILE A 169 -6.67 -6.74 -0.90
N SER A 170 -6.45 -5.86 0.07
CA SER A 170 -5.83 -6.20 1.35
C SER A 170 -6.68 -7.22 2.12
N GLN A 171 -8.01 -7.01 2.17
CA GLN A 171 -8.91 -7.94 2.87
C GLN A 171 -8.91 -9.32 2.21
N ASP A 172 -8.95 -9.36 0.88
CA ASP A 172 -8.86 -10.60 0.11
C ASP A 172 -7.52 -11.30 0.36
N SER A 173 -6.43 -10.53 0.37
CA SER A 173 -5.08 -11.05 0.60
C SER A 173 -4.92 -11.62 2.01
N LEU A 174 -5.33 -10.90 3.04
CA LEU A 174 -5.29 -11.36 4.43
C LEU A 174 -6.15 -12.63 4.63
N THR A 175 -7.32 -12.68 3.99
CA THR A 175 -8.18 -13.87 4.02
C THR A 175 -7.50 -15.09 3.40
N LYS A 176 -6.81 -14.91 2.25
CA LYS A 176 -6.04 -15.97 1.59
C LYS A 176 -4.88 -16.45 2.45
N VAL A 177 -4.09 -15.52 3.01
CA VAL A 177 -2.95 -15.87 3.87
C VAL A 177 -3.41 -16.57 5.16
N ALA A 178 -4.56 -16.18 5.73
CA ALA A 178 -5.12 -16.84 6.90
C ALA A 178 -5.67 -18.24 6.62
N ALA A 179 -6.20 -18.48 5.42
CA ALA A 179 -6.72 -19.80 5.02
C ALA A 179 -5.60 -20.82 4.71
N CYS A 180 -4.40 -20.38 4.35
CA CYS A 180 -3.26 -21.25 4.08
C CYS A 180 -2.60 -21.71 5.38
N SER A 181 -2.92 -22.92 5.83
CA SER A 181 -2.54 -23.39 7.17
C SER A 181 -1.14 -23.98 7.33
N ASP A 182 -0.27 -24.07 6.32
CA ASP A 182 1.11 -24.57 6.55
C ASP A 182 2.18 -24.13 5.54
N PHE A 183 1.81 -23.60 4.38
CA PHE A 183 2.73 -22.99 3.42
C PHE A 183 1.95 -21.94 2.63
N SER A 184 1.73 -20.75 3.19
CA SER A 184 1.33 -19.62 2.34
C SER A 184 2.35 -19.55 1.21
N SER A 185 1.91 -19.54 -0.04
CA SER A 185 2.87 -19.41 -1.13
C SER A 185 3.69 -18.15 -0.86
N GLU A 186 5.02 -18.22 -0.90
CA GLU A 186 5.91 -17.07 -0.68
C GLU A 186 5.44 -15.85 -1.51
N ARG A 187 4.86 -16.14 -2.68
CA ARG A 187 4.13 -15.20 -3.52
C ARG A 187 2.99 -14.46 -2.82
N GLU A 188 2.05 -15.16 -2.17
CA GLU A 188 0.92 -14.53 -1.47
C GLU A 188 1.38 -13.68 -0.29
N LEU A 189 2.46 -14.06 0.40
CA LEU A 189 3.08 -13.23 1.44
C LEU A 189 3.70 -11.97 0.84
N ASN A 190 4.52 -12.10 -0.19
CA ASN A 190 5.15 -10.97 -0.88
C ASN A 190 4.11 -9.96 -1.39
N VAL A 191 2.97 -10.47 -1.86
CA VAL A 191 1.82 -9.66 -2.28
C VAL A 191 1.20 -8.94 -1.08
N ALA A 192 0.90 -9.66 0.01
CA ALA A 192 0.33 -9.07 1.21
C ALA A 192 1.23 -7.99 1.82
N GLU A 193 2.56 -8.20 1.82
CA GLU A 193 3.57 -7.23 2.22
C GLU A 193 3.56 -6.00 1.33
N GLY A 194 3.55 -6.19 0.00
CA GLY A 194 3.49 -5.08 -0.95
C GLY A 194 2.20 -4.27 -0.84
N ILE A 195 1.06 -4.90 -0.54
CA ILE A 195 -0.22 -4.19 -0.29
C ILE A 195 -0.13 -3.39 1.01
N CYS A 196 0.42 -3.98 2.09
CA CYS A 196 0.64 -3.29 3.36
C CYS A 196 1.56 -2.07 3.19
N ASP A 197 2.63 -2.19 2.39
CA ASP A 197 3.52 -1.09 2.01
C ASP A 197 2.79 0.04 1.27
N CYS A 198 1.91 -0.31 0.32
CA CYS A 198 1.10 0.67 -0.42
C CYS A 198 0.15 1.43 0.52
N LEU A 199 -0.58 0.71 1.38
CA LEU A 199 -1.48 1.29 2.37
C LEU A 199 -0.75 2.26 3.31
N PHE A 200 0.40 1.85 3.85
CA PHE A 200 1.22 2.71 4.69
C PHE A 200 1.69 3.97 3.93
N THR A 201 2.23 3.79 2.73
CA THR A 201 2.77 4.89 1.90
C THR A 201 1.69 5.90 1.48
N LEU A 202 0.49 5.41 1.16
CA LEU A 202 -0.66 6.24 0.83
C LEU A 202 -1.01 7.12 2.02
N VAL A 203 -1.19 6.50 3.19
CA VAL A 203 -1.61 7.20 4.40
C VAL A 203 -0.53 8.14 4.91
N SER A 204 0.75 7.79 4.80
CA SER A 204 1.84 8.70 5.20
C SER A 204 1.90 9.97 4.37
N SER A 205 1.41 9.95 3.13
CA SER A 205 1.51 11.08 2.19
C SER A 205 0.18 11.78 1.95
N ASN A 206 -0.94 11.08 2.16
CA ASN A 206 -2.28 11.49 1.75
C ASN A 206 -3.36 11.18 2.82
N MET A 207 -2.99 11.16 4.11
CA MET A 207 -3.90 10.83 5.22
C MET A 207 -5.23 11.62 5.20
N GLN A 208 -5.23 12.84 4.67
CA GLN A 208 -6.42 13.68 4.58
C GLN A 208 -7.56 13.05 3.76
N CYS A 209 -7.27 12.15 2.81
CA CYS A 209 -8.30 11.49 2.02
C CYS A 209 -9.11 10.45 2.82
N ILE A 210 -8.62 10.04 4.01
CA ILE A 210 -9.31 9.06 4.87
C ILE A 210 -9.85 9.66 6.16
N ILE A 211 -9.18 10.66 6.75
CA ILE A 211 -9.48 11.15 8.11
C ILE A 211 -10.90 11.71 8.24
N ALA A 212 -11.43 12.32 7.17
CA ALA A 212 -12.77 12.93 7.19
C ALA A 212 -13.89 11.89 7.42
N ASP A 213 -13.64 10.63 7.06
CA ASP A 213 -14.59 9.53 7.23
C ASP A 213 -14.12 8.62 8.39
N THR A 214 -14.84 8.71 9.51
CA THR A 214 -14.53 7.96 10.73
C THR A 214 -14.72 6.46 10.55
N ILE A 215 -15.62 6.03 9.66
CA ILE A 215 -15.86 4.61 9.36
C ILE A 215 -14.69 4.08 8.54
N LYS A 216 -14.31 4.76 7.46
CA LYS A 216 -13.14 4.39 6.64
C LYS A 216 -11.87 4.34 7.48
N THR A 217 -11.65 5.35 8.31
CA THR A 217 -10.50 5.39 9.23
C THR A 217 -10.53 4.21 10.20
N SER A 218 -11.69 3.88 10.81
CA SER A 218 -11.78 2.74 11.70
C SER A 218 -11.53 1.40 11.00
N CYS A 219 -12.03 1.22 9.78
CA CYS A 219 -11.80 0.00 8.99
C CYS A 219 -10.32 -0.15 8.64
N PHE A 220 -9.68 0.93 8.21
CA PHE A 220 -8.24 0.97 7.94
C PHE A 220 -7.41 0.59 9.16
N LEU A 221 -7.65 1.22 10.31
CA LEU A 221 -6.91 0.93 11.54
C LEU A 221 -7.03 -0.54 11.95
N ARG A 222 -8.23 -1.13 11.76
CA ARG A 222 -8.46 -2.54 12.04
C ARG A 222 -7.68 -3.44 11.09
N GLN A 223 -7.66 -3.13 9.80
CA GLN A 223 -6.92 -3.92 8.82
C GLN A 223 -5.39 -3.82 9.04
N MET A 224 -4.87 -2.63 9.37
CA MET A 224 -3.47 -2.48 9.78
C MET A 224 -3.15 -3.23 11.08
N LEU A 225 -4.14 -3.45 11.95
CA LEU A 225 -3.99 -4.22 13.17
C LEU A 225 -3.93 -5.72 12.86
N GLU A 226 -4.65 -6.19 11.85
CA GLU A 226 -4.58 -7.57 11.37
C GLU A 226 -3.18 -7.90 10.84
N TYR A 227 -2.57 -7.01 10.03
CA TYR A 227 -1.16 -7.15 9.63
C TYR A 227 -0.21 -7.20 10.84
N TYR A 228 -0.44 -6.33 11.83
CA TYR A 228 0.39 -6.27 13.03
C TYR A 228 0.28 -7.52 13.91
N GLN A 229 -0.93 -8.06 14.05
CA GLN A 229 -1.19 -9.29 14.80
C GLN A 229 -0.78 -10.55 14.05
N HIS A 230 -0.53 -10.44 12.73
CA HIS A 230 -0.27 -11.59 11.87
C HIS A 230 0.86 -12.45 12.42
N TYR A 231 0.74 -13.78 12.31
CA TYR A 231 1.72 -14.70 12.89
C TYR A 231 3.07 -14.58 12.17
N LYS A 232 3.07 -14.49 10.82
CA LYS A 232 4.27 -14.25 10.00
C LYS A 232 4.99 -12.96 10.42
N ILE A 233 6.30 -13.04 10.65
CA ILE A 233 7.09 -11.90 11.14
C ILE A 233 7.21 -10.80 10.09
N ALA A 234 7.33 -11.16 8.82
CA ALA A 234 7.51 -10.20 7.73
C ALA A 234 6.31 -9.25 7.60
N LEU A 235 5.08 -9.78 7.65
CA LEU A 235 3.85 -8.98 7.65
C LEU A 235 3.71 -8.07 8.89
N HIS A 236 4.02 -8.60 10.07
CA HIS A 236 4.06 -7.79 11.28
C HIS A 236 5.07 -6.63 11.13
N PHE A 237 6.29 -6.96 10.70
CA PHE A 237 7.37 -5.99 10.54
C PHE A 237 7.02 -4.92 9.50
N GLN A 238 6.35 -5.30 8.41
CA GLN A 238 5.91 -4.39 7.36
C GLN A 238 4.90 -3.34 7.88
N SER A 239 4.02 -3.72 8.81
CA SER A 239 3.06 -2.80 9.43
C SER A 239 3.64 -1.94 10.57
N LEU A 240 4.80 -2.30 11.12
CA LEU A 240 5.39 -1.61 12.28
C LEU A 240 5.70 -0.11 12.04
N PRO A 241 6.26 0.31 10.89
CA PRO A 241 6.46 1.72 10.57
C PRO A 241 5.18 2.56 10.63
N PHE A 242 4.06 2.00 10.18
CA PHE A 242 2.76 2.67 10.27
C PHE A 242 2.40 2.98 11.72
N TRP A 243 2.44 1.98 12.60
CA TRP A 243 2.08 2.15 14.01
C TRP A 243 3.02 3.13 14.72
N LEU A 244 4.31 3.13 14.38
CA LEU A 244 5.26 4.11 14.90
C LEU A 244 4.91 5.53 14.46
N MET A 245 4.64 5.73 13.17
CA MET A 245 4.28 7.03 12.63
C MET A 245 3.02 7.58 13.30
N VAL A 246 1.95 6.80 13.38
CA VAL A 246 0.66 7.30 13.91
C VAL A 246 0.62 7.42 15.43
N LEU A 247 1.35 6.57 16.16
CA LEU A 247 1.40 6.63 17.62
C LEU A 247 2.50 7.59 18.09
N THR A 248 3.75 7.46 17.64
CA THR A 248 4.89 8.13 18.29
C THR A 248 5.20 9.52 17.77
N GLU A 249 5.14 9.72 16.46
CA GLU A 249 5.51 11.02 15.87
C GLU A 249 4.41 12.04 16.10
N GLY A 250 3.19 11.55 16.32
CA GLY A 250 1.99 12.37 16.36
C GLY A 250 1.84 13.13 15.05
N PRO A 251 0.68 13.70 14.79
CA PRO A 251 0.47 14.41 13.56
C PRO A 251 0.82 15.85 13.79
N LYS A 252 2.11 16.11 13.90
CA LYS A 252 2.61 17.48 14.03
C LYS A 252 2.24 18.32 12.79
N GLU A 253 1.89 17.67 11.67
CA GLU A 253 1.43 18.30 10.43
C GLU A 253 0.20 17.63 9.77
N PHE A 254 -0.16 16.37 10.08
CA PHE A 254 -1.22 15.64 9.35
C PHE A 254 -2.67 16.15 9.55
N PHE A 255 -2.97 16.89 10.62
CA PHE A 255 -4.32 17.45 10.88
C PHE A 255 -4.42 18.96 10.58
N LEU A 256 -3.35 19.60 10.11
CA LEU A 256 -3.32 21.02 9.75
C LEU A 256 -3.46 21.19 8.24
N ALA A 257 -4.54 20.68 7.68
CA ALA A 257 -4.92 20.97 6.31
C ALA A 257 -6.42 21.32 6.23
N ALA A 258 -6.79 22.37 6.96
CA ALA A 258 -8.03 23.10 6.73
C ALA A 258 -7.76 24.59 6.91
N ASP A 259 -7.97 25.33 5.82
CA ASP A 259 -7.96 26.78 5.62
C ASP A 259 -6.64 27.58 5.48
N PRO A 260 -6.41 28.21 4.30
CA PRO A 260 -5.46 29.31 4.13
C PRO A 260 -5.90 30.64 4.77
N ALA A 261 -7.11 30.72 5.35
CA ALA A 261 -7.72 31.98 5.78
C ALA A 261 -7.33 32.44 7.21
N ASP A 262 -6.82 31.55 8.07
CA ASP A 262 -6.65 31.85 9.50
C ASP A 262 -5.24 32.29 9.93
N VAL A 263 -4.32 32.49 8.98
CA VAL A 263 -2.95 32.97 9.29
C VAL A 263 -2.93 34.44 9.73
N ALA A 264 -4.07 35.13 9.71
CA ALA A 264 -4.17 36.54 10.07
C ALA A 264 -5.02 36.83 11.32
N SER A 265 -5.17 35.92 12.29
CA SER A 265 -5.66 36.27 13.64
C SER A 265 -5.56 35.12 14.65
N SER A 266 -4.40 34.94 15.29
CA SER A 266 -4.37 34.47 16.69
C SER A 266 -2.96 34.60 17.29
N ALA A 267 -2.62 35.84 17.65
CA ALA A 267 -1.64 36.04 18.70
C ALA A 267 -2.20 35.49 20.01
N GLY A 268 -1.56 34.43 20.53
CA GLY A 268 -1.66 34.01 21.93
C GLY A 268 -2.83 33.10 22.27
N THR A 269 -2.58 31.78 22.32
CA THR A 269 -2.84 30.92 23.49
C THR A 269 -2.45 29.46 23.17
N ASN A 270 -1.89 28.78 24.16
CA ASN A 270 -1.34 27.42 24.17
C ASN A 270 -2.11 26.41 23.27
N SER A 271 -1.61 26.18 22.05
CA SER A 271 -2.25 25.31 21.02
C SER A 271 -1.60 23.91 20.91
N ALA A 272 -0.45 23.67 21.54
CA ALA A 272 0.27 22.40 21.42
C ALA A 272 -0.45 21.20 22.07
N GLU A 273 -1.30 21.42 23.08
CA GLU A 273 -2.04 20.33 23.76
C GLU A 273 -3.36 19.99 23.06
N LYS A 274 -4.01 20.96 22.40
CA LYS A 274 -5.36 20.77 21.84
C LYS A 274 -5.37 19.98 20.52
N GLY A 275 -4.34 20.16 19.68
CA GLY A 275 -4.12 19.33 18.49
C GLY A 275 -3.79 17.87 18.83
N ASN A 276 -3.18 17.63 19.99
CA ASN A 276 -2.73 16.31 20.44
C ASN A 276 -3.84 15.47 21.13
N ILE A 277 -5.00 16.07 21.40
CA ILE A 277 -6.18 15.40 21.97
C ILE A 277 -7.07 14.83 20.86
N GLY A 278 -7.22 15.55 19.74
CA GLY A 278 -8.03 15.12 18.59
C GLY A 278 -7.52 13.84 17.93
N THR A 279 -6.20 13.68 17.85
CA THR A 279 -5.58 12.45 17.30
C THR A 279 -5.73 11.25 18.23
N PHE A 280 -5.77 11.50 19.55
CA PHE A 280 -5.87 10.43 20.54
C PHE A 280 -7.27 9.81 20.58
N LEU A 281 -8.29 10.52 20.09
CA LEU A 281 -9.66 10.00 19.96
C LEU A 281 -9.80 8.90 18.89
N PHE A 282 -8.83 8.74 17.98
CA PHE A 282 -8.90 7.71 16.93
C PHE A 282 -8.47 6.33 17.40
N PHE A 283 -7.66 6.21 18.46
CA PHE A 283 -7.16 4.93 18.95
C PHE A 283 -7.91 4.49 20.19
N SER A 284 -8.76 3.48 20.04
CA SER A 284 -9.46 2.87 21.16
C SER A 284 -8.49 2.13 22.08
N ASP A 285 -8.86 2.02 23.35
CA ASP A 285 -8.11 1.21 24.32
C ASP A 285 -7.96 -0.25 23.85
N ASP A 286 -8.89 -0.76 23.03
CA ASP A 286 -8.82 -2.09 22.40
C ASP A 286 -7.64 -2.22 21.42
N ILE A 287 -7.42 -1.22 20.56
CA ILE A 287 -6.28 -1.22 19.63
C ILE A 287 -4.97 -1.17 20.41
N CYS A 288 -4.86 -0.27 21.39
CA CYS A 288 -3.66 -0.15 22.23
C CYS A 288 -3.41 -1.43 23.04
N SER A 289 -4.47 -2.06 23.57
CA SER A 289 -4.44 -3.34 24.28
C SER A 289 -3.84 -4.44 23.43
N VAL A 290 -4.29 -4.58 22.18
CA VAL A 290 -3.75 -5.53 21.21
C VAL A 290 -2.28 -5.25 20.92
N ILE A 291 -1.93 -4.00 20.61
CA ILE A 291 -0.55 -3.64 20.23
C ILE A 291 0.42 -4.00 21.35
N LEU A 292 0.05 -3.72 22.61
CA LEU A 292 0.84 -4.11 23.78
C LEU A 292 0.98 -5.63 23.89
N ASP A 293 -0.12 -6.39 23.76
CA ASP A 293 -0.08 -7.85 23.88
C ASP A 293 0.84 -8.49 22.83
N ILE A 294 0.74 -8.05 21.58
CA ILE A 294 1.59 -8.55 20.48
C ILE A 294 3.04 -8.09 20.65
N SER A 295 3.26 -6.82 21.01
CA SER A 295 4.62 -6.29 21.28
C SER A 295 5.30 -7.10 22.36
N PHE A 296 4.65 -7.31 23.50
CA PHE A 296 5.20 -8.08 24.61
C PHE A 296 5.45 -9.55 24.26
N LYS A 297 4.63 -10.15 23.41
CA LYS A 297 4.89 -11.50 22.88
C LYS A 297 6.15 -11.52 22.02
N ARG A 298 6.30 -10.55 21.11
CA ARG A 298 7.40 -10.45 20.13
C ARG A 298 8.73 -9.93 20.71
N MET A 299 8.71 -9.33 21.90
CA MET A 299 9.92 -8.91 22.65
C MET A 299 10.69 -10.11 23.23
N LEU A 300 10.04 -11.26 23.42
CA LEU A 300 10.71 -12.46 23.93
C LEU A 300 11.42 -13.19 22.78
N LYS A 301 12.69 -13.54 22.99
CA LYS A 301 13.41 -14.45 22.10
C LYS A 301 13.02 -15.89 22.46
N THR A 302 11.92 -16.39 21.92
CA THR A 302 11.56 -17.81 22.04
C THR A 302 12.41 -18.64 21.05
N PRO A 303 12.91 -19.83 21.41
CA PRO A 303 13.50 -20.75 20.45
C PRO A 303 12.42 -21.39 19.56
N ALA A 304 12.75 -21.68 18.30
CA ALA A 304 11.84 -22.19 17.25
C ALA A 304 11.17 -23.55 17.55
N THR A 305 11.50 -24.18 18.68
CA THR A 305 11.17 -25.59 18.97
C THR A 305 9.88 -25.80 19.76
N ILE A 306 9.05 -24.77 19.99
CA ILE A 306 7.84 -24.92 20.81
C ILE A 306 6.63 -24.30 20.10
N LEU A 307 5.89 -25.16 19.40
CA LEU A 307 4.46 -25.07 19.03
C LEU A 307 4.13 -24.75 17.54
N PRO A 308 3.39 -25.64 16.83
CA PRO A 308 2.98 -25.47 15.42
C PRO A 308 2.05 -24.28 15.13
N ASN A 309 1.45 -23.68 16.16
CA ASN A 309 0.49 -22.58 16.04
C ASN A 309 0.99 -21.27 16.66
N SER A 310 2.31 -21.20 16.91
CA SER A 310 2.94 -20.01 17.47
C SER A 310 3.34 -19.04 16.35
N LEU A 311 3.27 -17.74 16.64
CA LEU A 311 3.85 -16.67 15.83
C LEU A 311 5.11 -17.17 15.11
N GLU A 312 5.18 -16.97 13.79
CA GLU A 312 6.35 -17.39 13.03
C GLU A 312 7.59 -16.78 13.68
N LEU A 313 8.47 -17.68 14.09
CA LEU A 313 9.74 -17.34 14.68
C LEU A 313 10.73 -17.12 13.55
N TRP A 314 11.27 -15.90 13.52
CA TRP A 314 12.53 -15.50 12.88
C TRP A 314 12.81 -16.15 11.52
N SER A 315 12.48 -15.45 10.44
CA SER A 315 13.03 -15.75 9.12
C SER A 315 14.49 -15.30 9.03
N ASP A 316 15.26 -15.99 8.19
CA ASP A 316 16.68 -15.71 7.94
C ASP A 316 16.95 -14.30 7.37
N GLU A 317 15.92 -13.55 6.96
CA GLU A 317 16.03 -12.20 6.41
C GLU A 317 16.42 -11.13 7.45
N LEU A 318 16.24 -11.39 8.75
CA LEU A 318 16.65 -10.49 9.83
C LEU A 318 18.05 -10.82 10.40
N HIS A 319 18.87 -11.63 9.71
CA HIS A 319 20.22 -12.08 10.11
C HIS A 319 21.31 -11.00 10.13
N GLY A 320 21.03 -9.88 10.79
CA GLY A 320 22.05 -9.00 11.34
C GLY A 320 21.76 -8.76 12.80
N LYS A 321 22.79 -8.84 13.67
CA LYS A 321 22.69 -8.42 15.08
C LYS A 321 22.06 -7.02 15.21
N ASN A 322 22.26 -6.16 14.21
CA ASN A 322 21.68 -4.83 14.12
C ASN A 322 20.18 -4.81 13.77
N GLY A 323 19.69 -5.74 12.94
CA GLY A 323 18.29 -5.81 12.52
C GLY A 323 17.36 -6.14 13.68
N PHE A 324 17.73 -7.12 14.51
CA PHE A 324 16.96 -7.43 15.71
C PHE A 324 16.97 -6.30 16.74
N ILE A 325 18.13 -5.69 16.99
CA ILE A 325 18.24 -4.57 17.94
C ILE A 325 17.35 -3.42 17.48
N GLN A 326 17.35 -3.10 16.18
CA GLN A 326 16.50 -2.04 15.63
C GLN A 326 15.01 -2.38 15.75
N TYR A 327 14.61 -3.61 15.43
CA TYR A 327 13.23 -4.08 15.59
C TYR A 327 12.77 -4.03 17.04
N HIS A 328 13.58 -4.54 17.97
CA HIS A 328 13.28 -4.52 19.40
C HIS A 328 13.20 -3.08 19.94
N SER A 329 14.07 -2.18 19.47
CA SER A 329 14.00 -0.75 19.80
C SER A 329 12.66 -0.16 19.35
N ARG A 330 12.24 -0.44 18.11
CA ARG A 330 10.97 0.02 17.55
C ARG A 330 9.76 -0.48 18.36
N LEU A 331 9.72 -1.76 18.74
CA LEU A 331 8.67 -2.30 19.61
C LEU A 331 8.68 -1.61 20.98
N LEU A 332 9.86 -1.38 21.55
CA LEU A 332 10.00 -0.70 22.83
C LEU A 332 9.49 0.75 22.76
N ASP A 333 9.71 1.44 21.64
CA ASP A 333 9.22 2.81 21.43
C ASP A 333 7.69 2.85 21.39
N LEU A 334 7.03 1.88 20.73
CA LEU A 334 5.57 1.72 20.79
C LEU A 334 5.07 1.48 22.22
N ILE A 335 5.70 0.54 22.94
CA ILE A 335 5.32 0.22 24.33
C ILE A 335 5.46 1.45 25.22
N LYS A 336 6.60 2.15 25.14
CA LYS A 336 6.86 3.36 25.93
C LYS A 336 5.83 4.44 25.63
N TYR A 337 5.50 4.65 24.36
CA TYR A 337 4.52 5.65 23.96
C TYR A 337 3.12 5.33 24.52
N ILE A 338 2.65 4.09 24.35
CA ILE A 338 1.36 3.67 24.91
C ILE A 338 1.38 3.75 26.44
N ALA A 339 2.46 3.34 27.09
CA ALA A 339 2.58 3.44 28.55
C ALA A 339 2.56 4.89 29.05
N TYR A 340 3.17 5.82 28.31
CA TYR A 340 3.12 7.25 28.62
C TYR A 340 1.70 7.80 28.51
N ARG A 341 0.92 7.40 27.50
CA ARG A 341 -0.44 7.94 27.24
C ARG A 341 -1.59 7.16 27.89
N ARG A 342 -1.37 5.89 28.22
CA ARG A 342 -2.33 4.93 28.78
C ARG A 342 -1.67 4.08 29.88
N PRO A 343 -1.19 4.72 30.97
CA PRO A 343 -0.38 4.04 31.98
C PRO A 343 -1.12 2.90 32.69
N ILE A 344 -2.42 3.06 32.97
CA ILE A 344 -3.22 2.03 33.65
C ILE A 344 -3.36 0.77 32.76
N LEU A 345 -3.71 0.98 31.48
CA LEU A 345 -3.83 -0.11 30.51
C LEU A 345 -2.48 -0.82 30.32
N ALA A 346 -1.41 -0.06 30.12
CA ALA A 346 -0.07 -0.61 29.94
C ALA A 346 0.41 -1.40 31.17
N ALA A 347 0.20 -0.87 32.38
CA ALA A 347 0.53 -1.57 33.62
C ALA A 347 -0.27 -2.87 33.77
N SER A 348 -1.58 -2.85 33.47
CA SER A 348 -2.43 -4.05 33.50
C SER A 348 -1.95 -5.13 32.53
N LYS A 349 -1.64 -4.75 31.27
CA LYS A 349 -1.12 -5.68 30.25
C LYS A 349 0.26 -6.23 30.61
N ALA A 350 1.15 -5.39 31.12
CA ALA A 350 2.47 -5.81 31.59
C ALA A 350 2.34 -6.81 32.76
N ALA A 351 1.50 -6.54 33.75
CA ALA A 351 1.24 -7.44 34.87
C ALA A 351 0.66 -8.79 34.40
N HIS A 352 -0.33 -8.76 33.50
CA HIS A 352 -0.89 -9.97 32.90
C HIS A 352 0.19 -10.79 32.18
N ARG A 353 1.06 -10.14 31.40
CA ARG A 353 2.16 -10.81 30.70
C ARG A 353 3.16 -11.44 31.67
N ILE A 354 3.60 -10.70 32.68
CA ILE A 354 4.52 -11.22 33.71
C ILE A 354 3.91 -12.46 34.36
N ASN A 355 2.65 -12.37 34.81
CA ASN A 355 1.95 -13.50 35.42
C ASN A 355 1.82 -14.69 34.46
N SER A 356 1.60 -14.48 33.16
CA SER A 356 1.55 -15.57 32.17
C SER A 356 2.89 -16.29 32.00
N VAL A 357 4.01 -15.57 32.15
CA VAL A 357 5.36 -16.16 32.00
C VAL A 357 5.83 -16.80 33.32
N THR A 358 5.50 -16.22 34.47
CA THR A 358 5.92 -16.72 35.79
C THR A 358 4.97 -17.76 36.38
N GLY A 359 3.68 -17.71 36.05
CA GLY A 359 2.65 -18.64 36.52
C GLY A 359 2.87 -20.07 36.02
N ASP A 360 3.32 -20.23 34.78
CA ASP A 360 3.68 -21.55 34.20
C ASP A 360 4.91 -22.19 34.87
N ALA A 361 5.76 -21.41 35.55
CA ALA A 361 6.90 -21.95 36.29
C ALA A 361 6.51 -22.59 37.64
N SER A 362 5.27 -22.36 38.12
CA SER A 362 4.81 -22.83 39.43
C SER A 362 4.22 -24.25 39.42
N THR A 363 4.11 -24.88 38.25
CA THR A 363 3.52 -26.22 38.07
C THR A 363 4.55 -27.32 37.80
N VAL A 364 5.85 -27.03 37.90
CA VAL A 364 6.89 -28.06 37.88
C VAL A 364 6.96 -28.74 39.25
N SER A 365 6.51 -29.99 39.26
CA SER A 365 6.40 -30.99 40.34
C SER A 365 7.35 -30.86 41.55
N PRO A 366 6.88 -31.23 42.77
CA PRO A 366 7.76 -31.36 43.94
C PRO A 366 8.80 -32.49 43.73
N PRO A 367 9.96 -32.44 44.41
CA PRO A 367 11.03 -33.40 44.20
C PRO A 367 10.58 -34.82 44.62
N PRO A 368 11.07 -35.87 43.95
CA PRO A 368 10.78 -37.24 44.35
C PRO A 368 11.36 -37.48 45.75
N LYS A 369 10.57 -38.15 46.60
CA LYS A 369 10.98 -38.61 47.93
C LYS A 369 12.02 -39.71 47.85
#